data_AF-A0A374IF40-F1
#
_entry.id   AF-A0A374IF40-F1
#
_cell.length_a   1.000
_cell.length_b   1.000
_cell.length_c   1.000
_cell.angle_alpha   90.00
_cell.angle_beta   90.00
_cell.angle_gamma   90.00
#
_symmetry.space_group_name_H-M   'P 1'
#
loop_
_entity.id
_entity.type
_entity.pdbx_description
1 polymer ?
#
loop_
_entity_poly.entity_id
_entity_poly.type
_entity_poly.pdbx_seq_one_letter_code
_entity_poly.pdbx_strand_id
1 'polypeptide(L)'
;MVARIFGTVLILAGCAGFLYKWAEGEKARQRMAGEWIRLFVRWGYALEQEHVRLYDFLSFYETADASMQAFLDEVCVCMRNHQNPSGQKIWQDCLQKHKRELQIGQEGWEILTSAAGAFYGEGRAENLRCNEICRKRMEKFLAESRLEFFKKQRVYLPVGMLTGVVMIILLV
;
A
#
# COMPACT_ATOMS: atom_id res chain seq x y z
N MET A 1 -9.93 -41.81 -19.70
CA MET A 1 -10.58 -41.39 -18.44
C MET A 1 -9.57 -40.71 -17.50
N VAL A 2 -8.44 -41.34 -17.18
CA VAL A 2 -7.38 -40.79 -16.30
C VAL A 2 -6.83 -39.42 -16.76
N ALA A 3 -6.53 -39.24 -18.05
CA ALA A 3 -6.01 -37.97 -18.57
C ALA A 3 -6.98 -36.78 -18.44
N ARG A 4 -8.30 -37.02 -18.49
CA ARG A 4 -9.31 -35.98 -18.32
C ARG A 4 -9.43 -35.54 -16.87
N ILE A 5 -9.45 -36.49 -15.93
CA ILE A 5 -9.45 -36.21 -14.49
C ILE A 5 -8.19 -35.45 -14.09
N PHE A 6 -7.04 -35.85 -14.62
CA PHE A 6 -5.76 -35.19 -14.33
C PHE A 6 -5.72 -33.74 -14.86
N GLY A 7 -6.23 -33.50 -16.07
CA GLY A 7 -6.35 -32.16 -16.65
C GLY A 7 -7.27 -31.25 -15.83
N THR A 8 -8.40 -31.77 -15.35
CA THR A 8 -9.33 -31.04 -14.48
C THR A 8 -8.71 -30.65 -13.15
N VAL A 9 -8.01 -31.57 -12.49
CA VAL A 9 -7.34 -31.30 -11.21
C VAL A 9 -6.29 -30.20 -11.37
N LEU A 10 -5.54 -30.21 -12.48
CA LEU A 10 -4.55 -29.16 -12.79
C LEU A 10 -5.18 -27.78 -12.99
N ILE A 11 -6.32 -27.69 -13.68
CA ILE A 11 -7.03 -26.42 -13.89
C ILE A 11 -7.53 -25.86 -12.55
N LEU A 12 -8.17 -26.70 -11.72
CA LEU A 12 -8.65 -26.29 -10.40
C LEU A 12 -7.50 -25.84 -9.48
N ALA A 13 -6.38 -26.57 -9.49
CA ALA A 13 -5.19 -26.21 -8.74
C ALA A 13 -4.61 -24.86 -9.21
N GLY A 14 -4.58 -24.62 -10.53
CA GLY A 14 -4.16 -23.35 -11.11
C GLY A 14 -5.05 -22.18 -10.69
N CYS A 15 -6.37 -22.34 -10.76
CA CYS A 15 -7.33 -21.33 -10.30
C CYS A 15 -7.19 -21.04 -8.80
N ALA A 16 -7.05 -22.07 -7.97
CA ALA A 16 -6.85 -21.91 -6.54
C ALA A 16 -5.53 -21.17 -6.22
N GLY A 17 -4.44 -21.53 -6.90
CA GLY A 17 -3.15 -20.86 -6.75
C GLY A 17 -3.19 -19.38 -7.17
N PHE A 18 -3.88 -19.08 -8.26
CA PHE A 18 -4.10 -17.69 -8.71
C PHE A 18 -4.90 -16.88 -7.69
N LEU A 19 -6.02 -17.42 -7.19
CA LEU A 19 -6.84 -16.76 -6.17
C LEU A 19 -6.08 -16.53 -4.86
N TYR A 20 -5.26 -17.51 -4.44
CA TYR A 20 -4.42 -17.39 -3.26
C TYR A 20 -3.41 -16.23 -3.41
N LYS A 21 -2.65 -16.21 -4.51
CA LYS A 21 -1.67 -15.14 -4.79
C LYS A 21 -2.34 -13.76 -4.89
N TRP A 22 -3.50 -13.69 -5.53
CA TRP A 22 -4.27 -12.45 -5.59
C TRP A 22 -4.68 -11.96 -4.21
N ALA A 23 -5.20 -12.84 -3.35
CA ALA A 23 -5.63 -12.49 -2.00
C ALA A 23 -4.47 -12.09 -1.09
N GLU A 24 -3.33 -12.77 -1.22
CA GLU A 24 -2.10 -12.42 -0.51
C GLU A 24 -1.61 -11.02 -0.92
N GLY A 25 -1.62 -10.72 -2.21
CA GLY A 25 -1.27 -9.40 -2.73
C GLY A 25 -2.19 -8.28 -2.23
N GLU A 26 -3.51 -8.50 -2.19
CA GLU A 26 -4.45 -7.50 -1.65
C GLU A 26 -4.25 -7.27 -0.15
N LYS A 27 -4.02 -8.34 0.62
CA LYS A 27 -3.69 -8.23 2.05
C LYS A 27 -2.38 -7.49 2.30
N ALA A 28 -1.37 -7.69 1.46
CA ALA A 28 -0.12 -6.94 1.55
C ALA A 28 -0.32 -5.43 1.30
N ARG A 29 -1.09 -5.06 0.26
CA ARG A 29 -1.49 -3.67 -0.01
C ARG A 29 -2.20 -3.03 1.17
N GLN A 30 -3.16 -3.74 1.77
CA GLN A 30 -3.93 -3.26 2.92
C GLN A 30 -3.07 -3.09 4.17
N ARG A 31 -2.10 -3.99 4.40
CA ARG A 31 -1.13 -3.87 5.51
C ARG A 31 -0.27 -2.62 5.34
N MET A 32 0.28 -2.42 4.15
CA MET A 32 1.09 -1.23 3.85
C MET A 32 0.29 0.06 4.04
N ALA A 33 -0.94 0.14 3.51
CA ALA A 33 -1.81 1.30 3.74
C ALA A 33 -2.05 1.57 5.23
N GLY A 34 -2.17 0.51 6.05
CA GLY A 34 -2.24 0.63 7.51
C GLY A 34 -0.97 1.20 8.15
N GLU A 35 0.22 0.83 7.67
CA GLU A 35 1.48 1.45 8.12
C GLU A 35 1.58 2.94 7.73
N TRP A 36 1.13 3.31 6.53
CA TRP A 36 1.05 4.73 6.13
C TRP A 36 0.11 5.55 7.02
N ILE A 37 -1.06 5.00 7.36
CA ILE A 37 -1.99 5.66 8.28
C ILE A 37 -1.34 5.83 9.65
N ARG A 38 -0.64 4.82 10.17
CA ARG A 38 0.10 4.93 11.45
C ARG A 38 1.14 6.05 11.41
N LEU A 39 1.90 6.16 10.33
CA LEU A 39 2.86 7.24 10.15
C LEU A 39 2.17 8.60 10.16
N PHE A 40 1.09 8.78 9.40
CA PHE A 40 0.36 10.06 9.38
C PHE A 40 -0.24 10.44 10.73
N VAL A 41 -0.79 9.47 11.47
CA VAL A 41 -1.34 9.72 12.81
C VAL A 41 -0.23 10.16 13.77
N ARG A 42 0.87 9.40 13.82
CA ARG A 42 1.97 9.67 14.76
C ARG A 42 2.71 10.95 14.43
N TRP A 43 3.00 11.19 13.15
CA TRP A 43 3.62 12.44 12.74
C TRP A 43 2.67 13.63 12.93
N GLY A 44 1.39 13.48 12.62
CA GLY A 44 0.39 14.53 12.87
C GLY A 44 0.33 14.94 14.34
N TYR A 45 0.33 13.96 15.25
CA TYR A 45 0.40 14.20 16.68
C TYR A 45 1.69 14.91 17.10
N ALA A 46 2.85 14.42 16.66
CA ALA A 46 4.15 15.04 16.97
C ALA A 46 4.28 16.46 16.40
N LEU A 47 3.71 16.71 15.22
CA LEU A 47 3.69 18.03 14.59
C LEU A 47 2.81 19.01 15.38
N GLU A 48 1.64 18.57 15.84
CA GLU A 48 0.68 19.39 16.57
C GLU A 48 1.15 19.68 18.01
N GLN A 49 1.57 18.65 18.74
CA GLN A 49 1.93 18.77 20.17
C GLN A 49 3.39 19.21 20.35
N GLU A 50 4.32 18.48 19.76
CA GLU A 50 5.75 18.62 20.01
C GLU A 50 6.47 19.49 18.97
N HIS A 51 5.71 20.02 17.99
CA HIS A 51 6.23 20.97 17.03
C HIS A 51 7.31 20.36 16.10
N VAL A 52 7.37 19.02 16.01
CA VAL A 52 8.42 18.27 15.33
C VAL A 52 8.19 18.25 13.81
N ARG A 53 9.19 18.67 13.04
CA ARG A 53 9.15 18.62 11.58
C ARG A 53 9.31 17.17 11.10
N LEU A 54 8.82 16.87 9.90
CA LEU A 54 8.87 15.50 9.36
C LEU A 54 10.28 14.92 9.37
N TYR A 55 11.29 15.69 8.94
CA TYR A 55 12.68 15.24 8.97
C TYR A 55 13.15 14.81 10.37
N ASP A 56 12.87 15.63 11.38
CA ASP A 56 13.25 15.36 12.76
C ASP A 56 12.48 14.13 13.29
N PHE A 57 11.20 14.00 12.96
CA PHE A 57 10.35 12.85 13.30
C PHE A 57 10.87 11.53 12.71
N LEU A 58 11.26 11.54 11.43
CA LEU A 58 11.75 10.35 10.75
C LEU A 58 13.08 9.83 11.33
N SER A 59 13.84 10.66 12.03
CA SER A 59 15.11 10.23 12.63
C SER A 59 14.96 9.24 13.78
N PHE A 60 13.79 9.18 14.41
CA PHE A 60 13.49 8.30 15.55
C PHE A 60 12.24 7.44 15.34
N TYR A 61 11.53 7.61 14.22
CA TYR A 61 10.33 6.83 13.93
C TYR A 61 10.69 5.42 13.45
N GLU A 62 10.12 4.42 14.11
CA GLU A 62 10.24 3.01 13.73
C GLU A 62 8.91 2.44 13.25
N THR A 63 8.97 1.64 12.18
CA THR A 63 7.85 0.88 11.63
C THR A 63 8.10 -0.62 11.76
N ALA A 64 7.03 -1.40 11.92
CA ALA A 64 7.12 -2.86 11.94
C ALA A 64 7.37 -3.48 10.54
N ASP A 65 7.14 -2.70 9.48
CA ASP A 65 7.34 -3.13 8.10
C ASP A 65 8.73 -2.71 7.60
N ALA A 66 9.55 -3.71 7.23
CA ALA A 66 10.93 -3.49 6.82
C ALA A 66 11.05 -2.71 5.50
N SER A 67 10.12 -2.89 4.56
CA SER A 67 10.11 -2.15 3.30
C SER A 67 9.81 -0.68 3.53
N MET A 68 8.85 -0.40 4.42
CA MET A 68 8.55 0.98 4.81
C MET A 68 9.71 1.61 5.59
N GLN A 69 10.34 0.88 6.51
CA GLN A 69 11.51 1.38 7.24
C GLN A 69 12.65 1.74 6.28
N ALA A 70 12.99 0.84 5.35
CA ALA A 70 14.04 1.08 4.36
C ALA A 70 13.76 2.35 3.52
N PHE A 71 12.52 2.57 3.12
CA PHE A 71 12.11 3.80 2.44
C PHE A 71 12.31 5.05 3.33
N LEU A 72 11.87 5.02 4.59
CA LEU A 72 11.98 6.19 5.49
C LEU A 72 13.44 6.51 5.84
N ASP A 73 14.25 5.47 6.04
CA ASP A 73 15.69 5.61 6.28
C ASP A 73 16.38 6.27 5.09
N GLU A 74 16.06 5.84 3.86
CA GLU A 74 16.62 6.44 2.65
C GLU A 74 16.18 7.91 2.49
N VAL A 75 14.90 8.22 2.74
CA VAL A 75 14.40 9.60 2.76
C VAL A 75 15.20 10.45 3.76
N CYS A 76 15.44 9.93 4.97
CA CYS A 76 16.20 10.63 6.00
C CYS A 76 17.68 10.84 5.61
N VAL A 77 18.31 9.83 5.01
CA VAL A 77 19.70 9.91 4.52
C VAL A 77 19.83 10.89 3.36
N CYS A 78 18.91 10.87 2.40
CA CYS A 78 18.89 11.81 1.29
C CYS A 78 18.71 13.26 1.75
N MET A 79 17.91 13.49 2.79
CA MET A 79 17.78 14.80 3.42
C MET A 79 19.04 15.24 4.15
N ARG A 80 19.82 14.32 4.72
CA ARG A 80 21.10 14.67 5.37
C ARG A 80 22.20 15.04 4.38
N ASN A 81 22.27 14.30 3.26
CA ASN A 81 23.43 14.34 2.35
C ASN A 81 23.40 15.50 1.32
N HIS A 82 22.35 16.33 1.34
CA HIS A 82 22.17 17.57 0.57
C HIS A 82 23.14 17.85 -0.60
N GLN A 83 22.72 17.52 -1.82
CA GLN A 83 23.07 18.25 -3.05
C GLN A 83 21.80 18.74 -3.75
N ASN A 84 21.06 19.62 -3.08
CA ASN A 84 20.13 20.57 -3.70
C ASN A 84 18.84 20.05 -4.44
N PRO A 85 18.12 19.00 -3.99
CA PRO A 85 16.68 18.86 -4.26
C PRO A 85 15.82 19.28 -3.06
N SER A 86 14.61 19.79 -3.30
CA SER A 86 13.62 20.05 -2.25
C SER A 86 13.18 18.76 -1.54
N GLY A 87 12.72 18.85 -0.29
CA GLY A 87 12.22 17.68 0.46
C GLY A 87 11.12 16.91 -0.28
N GLN A 88 10.29 17.64 -1.05
CA GLN A 88 9.32 17.04 -1.97
C GLN A 88 9.98 16.14 -3.02
N LYS A 89 11.04 16.61 -3.67
CA LYS A 89 11.72 15.83 -4.71
C LYS A 89 12.42 14.61 -4.12
N ILE A 90 13.06 14.74 -2.96
CA ILE A 90 13.64 13.61 -2.23
C ILE A 90 12.57 12.55 -1.96
N TRP A 91 11.43 12.96 -1.39
CA TRP A 91 10.33 12.04 -1.12
C TRP A 91 9.85 11.33 -2.39
N GLN A 92 9.63 12.06 -3.48
CA GLN A 92 9.16 11.49 -4.74
C GLN A 92 10.17 10.53 -5.38
N ASP A 93 11.46 10.88 -5.36
CA ASP A 93 12.53 10.05 -5.92
C ASP A 93 12.69 8.75 -5.11
N CYS A 94 12.72 8.85 -3.77
CA CYS A 94 12.73 7.68 -2.89
C CYS A 94 11.47 6.84 -3.07
N LEU A 95 10.29 7.47 -3.16
CA LEU A 95 9.02 6.77 -3.32
C LEU A 95 9.05 5.96 -4.62
N GLN A 96 9.46 6.59 -5.73
CA GLN A 96 9.64 5.98 -7.04
C GLN A 96 10.59 4.78 -7.01
N LYS A 97 11.72 4.90 -6.30
CA LYS A 97 12.70 3.82 -6.14
C LYS A 97 12.10 2.61 -5.40
N HIS A 98 11.37 2.85 -4.31
CA HIS A 98 10.79 1.81 -3.46
C HIS A 98 9.40 1.31 -3.90
N LYS A 99 8.89 1.74 -5.07
CA LYS A 99 7.53 1.42 -5.55
C LYS A 99 7.17 -0.07 -5.47
N ARG A 100 8.10 -0.94 -5.87
CA ARG A 100 7.88 -2.40 -5.90
C ARG A 100 7.79 -2.99 -4.49
N GLU A 101 8.63 -2.53 -3.58
CA GLU A 101 8.77 -3.06 -2.22
C GLU A 101 7.63 -2.61 -1.33
N LEU A 102 7.19 -1.36 -1.51
CA LEU A 102 6.06 -0.81 -0.78
C LEU A 102 4.72 -1.42 -1.26
N GLN A 103 4.67 -2.01 -2.45
CA GLN A 103 3.48 -2.68 -2.99
C GLN A 103 2.22 -1.81 -2.89
N ILE A 104 2.30 -0.52 -3.21
CA ILE A 104 1.16 0.40 -3.06
C ILE A 104 0.34 0.38 -4.35
N GLY A 105 -0.99 0.31 -4.22
CA GLY A 105 -1.89 0.46 -5.35
C GLY A 105 -1.82 1.86 -5.97
N GLN A 106 -2.35 2.04 -7.18
CA GLN A 106 -2.30 3.30 -7.91
C GLN A 106 -2.90 4.48 -7.13
N GLU A 107 -4.04 4.29 -6.46
CA GLU A 107 -4.66 5.34 -5.66
C GLU A 107 -3.82 5.73 -4.43
N GLY A 108 -3.30 4.73 -3.70
CA GLY A 108 -2.36 4.97 -2.60
C GLY A 108 -1.09 5.68 -3.06
N TRP A 109 -0.60 5.34 -4.26
CA TRP A 109 0.55 5.98 -4.89
C TRP A 109 0.32 7.48 -5.14
N GLU A 110 -0.85 7.84 -5.67
CA GLU A 110 -1.24 9.22 -5.91
C GLU A 110 -1.35 10.02 -4.61
N ILE A 111 -1.91 9.41 -3.55
CA ILE A 111 -1.97 10.02 -2.22
C ILE A 111 -0.56 10.36 -1.74
N LEU A 112 0.36 9.40 -1.75
CA LEU A 112 1.73 9.59 -1.26
C LEU A 112 2.57 10.53 -2.12
N THR A 113 2.35 10.54 -3.44
CA THR A 113 3.01 11.48 -4.35
C THR A 113 2.54 12.90 -4.06
N SER A 114 1.24 13.09 -3.79
CA SER A 114 0.65 14.39 -3.44
C SER A 114 1.05 14.88 -2.05
N ALA A 115 1.28 13.95 -1.12
CA ALA A 115 1.72 14.25 0.24
C ALA A 115 3.09 14.93 0.27
N ALA A 116 3.96 14.61 -0.70
CA ALA A 116 5.32 15.12 -0.81
C ALA A 116 5.40 16.65 -0.85
N GLY A 117 4.55 17.33 -1.63
CA GLY A 117 4.56 18.81 -1.67
C GLY A 117 4.04 19.44 -0.39
N ALA A 118 3.29 18.66 0.38
CA ALA A 118 2.45 19.11 1.47
C ALA A 118 3.12 18.92 2.85
N PHE A 119 4.13 18.06 2.94
CA PHE A 119 4.89 17.80 4.17
C PHE A 119 6.10 18.72 4.36
N TYR A 120 6.50 19.41 3.29
CA TYR A 120 7.59 20.38 3.28
C TYR A 120 7.07 21.80 2.96
N GLY A 121 5.79 22.08 3.27
CA GLY A 121 5.18 23.39 3.10
C GLY A 121 5.77 24.45 4.02
N GLU A 122 5.42 25.72 3.76
CA GLU A 122 6.04 26.88 4.42
C GLU A 122 5.57 27.08 5.87
N GLY A 123 4.47 26.41 6.28
CA GLY A 123 3.88 26.58 7.60
C GLY A 123 3.32 25.31 8.23
N ARG A 124 3.32 25.25 9.57
CA ARG A 124 2.80 24.09 10.31
C ARG A 124 1.32 23.84 10.06
N ALA A 125 0.50 24.89 10.05
CA ALA A 125 -0.95 24.74 9.83
C ALA A 125 -1.25 24.08 8.48
N GLU A 126 -0.46 24.41 7.46
CA GLU A 126 -0.52 23.76 6.15
C GLU A 126 -0.07 22.30 6.26
N ASN A 127 1.10 22.03 6.84
CA ASN A 127 1.60 20.66 7.01
C ASN A 127 0.60 19.76 7.78
N LEU A 128 -0.05 20.28 8.83
CA LEU A 128 -1.05 19.55 9.61
C LEU A 128 -2.31 19.27 8.80
N ARG A 129 -2.84 20.29 8.10
CA ARG A 129 -4.00 20.15 7.21
C ARG A 129 -3.72 19.13 6.10
N CYS A 130 -2.54 19.21 5.50
CA CYS A 130 -2.10 18.33 4.44
C CYS A 130 -1.92 16.89 4.91
N ASN A 131 -1.33 16.70 6.09
CA ASN A 131 -1.26 15.41 6.76
C ASN A 131 -2.65 14.82 7.03
N GLU A 132 -3.58 15.63 7.52
CA GLU A 132 -4.96 15.19 7.77
C GLU A 132 -5.68 14.77 6.48
N ILE A 133 -5.52 15.53 5.40
CA ILE A 133 -6.08 15.19 4.08
C ILE A 133 -5.48 13.87 3.57
N CYS A 134 -4.17 13.71 3.63
CA CYS A 134 -3.50 12.49 3.19
C CYS A 134 -3.93 11.28 4.02
N ARG A 135 -4.05 11.44 5.34
CA ARG A 135 -4.57 10.42 6.25
C ARG A 135 -5.98 10.01 5.89
N LYS A 136 -6.92 10.96 5.77
CA LYS A 136 -8.32 10.68 5.44
C LYS A 136 -8.47 9.98 4.08
N ARG A 137 -7.68 10.40 3.08
CA ARG A 137 -7.66 9.73 1.76
C ARG A 137 -7.14 8.30 1.87
N MET A 138 -6.08 8.06 2.64
CA MET A 138 -5.51 6.72 2.82
C MET A 138 -6.45 5.80 3.63
N GLU A 139 -7.12 6.35 4.65
CA GLU A 139 -8.16 5.64 5.42
C GLU A 139 -9.33 5.22 4.53
N LYS A 140 -9.80 6.13 3.67
CA LYS A 140 -10.84 5.85 2.68
C LYS A 140 -10.39 4.76 1.70
N PHE A 141 -9.20 4.90 1.12
CA PHE A 141 -8.61 3.88 0.24
C PHE A 141 -8.55 2.50 0.90
N LEU A 142 -8.08 2.43 2.16
CA LEU A 142 -8.03 1.17 2.91
C LEU A 142 -9.42 0.57 3.15
N ALA A 143 -10.40 1.40 3.51
CA ALA A 143 -11.78 0.95 3.73
C ALA A 143 -12.42 0.42 2.44
N GLU A 144 -12.21 1.09 1.32
CA GLU A 144 -12.72 0.70 0.01
C GLU A 144 -12.04 -0.59 -0.49
N SER A 145 -10.71 -0.70 -0.38
CA SER A 145 -9.96 -1.92 -0.70
C SER A 145 -10.45 -3.12 0.13
N ARG A 146 -10.72 -2.95 1.42
CA ARG A 146 -11.27 -4.01 2.27
C ARG A 146 -12.67 -4.42 1.81
N LEU A 147 -13.55 -3.46 1.54
CA LEU A 147 -14.90 -3.74 1.06
C LEU A 147 -14.89 -4.47 -0.29
N GLU A 148 -14.05 -4.03 -1.23
CA GLU A 148 -13.87 -4.70 -2.50
C GLU A 148 -13.31 -6.12 -2.34
N PHE A 149 -12.32 -6.30 -1.47
CA PHE A 149 -11.78 -7.61 -1.17
C PHE A 149 -12.86 -8.56 -0.66
N PHE A 150 -13.71 -8.12 0.28
CA PHE A 150 -14.84 -8.92 0.76
C PHE A 150 -15.86 -9.25 -0.34
N LYS A 151 -16.22 -8.27 -1.18
CA LYS A 151 -17.15 -8.50 -2.31
C LYS A 151 -16.57 -9.49 -3.31
N LYS A 152 -15.31 -9.29 -3.71
CA LYS A 152 -14.61 -10.15 -4.67
C LYS A 152 -14.40 -11.56 -4.10
N GLN A 153 -14.05 -11.70 -2.82
CA GLN A 153 -13.98 -12.99 -2.15
C GLN A 153 -15.33 -13.72 -2.19
N ARG A 154 -16.44 -13.02 -1.99
CA ARG A 154 -17.78 -13.63 -2.01
C ARG A 154 -18.26 -14.04 -3.42
N VAL A 155 -17.77 -13.41 -4.48
CA VAL A 155 -18.22 -13.65 -5.87
C VAL A 155 -17.24 -14.54 -6.64
N TYR A 156 -15.94 -14.27 -6.58
CA TYR A 156 -14.93 -14.99 -7.38
C TYR A 156 -14.67 -16.42 -6.89
N LEU A 157 -14.81 -16.69 -5.58
CA LEU A 157 -14.68 -18.05 -5.06
C LEU A 157 -15.81 -18.96 -5.57
N PRO A 158 -17.10 -18.60 -5.44
CA PRO A 158 -18.19 -19.40 -6.01
C PRO A 158 -18.17 -19.45 -7.53
N VAL A 159 -17.93 -18.32 -8.22
CA VAL A 159 -17.95 -18.29 -9.69
C VAL A 159 -16.77 -19.05 -10.28
N GLY A 160 -15.56 -18.94 -9.73
CA GLY A 160 -14.41 -19.72 -10.18
C GLY A 160 -14.61 -21.23 -10.00
N MET A 161 -15.25 -21.63 -8.89
CA MET A 161 -15.66 -23.02 -8.68
C MET A 161 -16.74 -23.46 -9.69
N LEU A 162 -17.77 -22.64 -9.91
CA LEU A 162 -18.86 -22.95 -10.84
C LEU A 162 -18.38 -23.01 -12.30
N THR A 163 -17.52 -22.09 -12.75
CA THR A 163 -16.92 -22.14 -14.10
C THR A 163 -16.05 -23.37 -14.27
N GLY A 164 -15.28 -23.75 -13.23
CA GLY A 164 -14.54 -25.01 -13.22
C GLY A 164 -15.47 -26.22 -13.37
N VAL A 165 -16.57 -26.27 -12.60
CA VAL A 165 -17.58 -27.33 -12.66
C VAL A 165 -18.32 -27.37 -14.00
N VAL A 166 -18.70 -26.22 -14.58
CA VAL A 166 -19.36 -26.14 -15.89
C VAL A 166 -18.41 -26.56 -17.01
N MET A 167 -17.14 -26.19 -16.97
CA MET A 167 -16.14 -26.71 -17.92
C MET A 167 -15.99 -28.23 -17.79
N ILE A 168 -16.04 -28.80 -16.58
CA ILE A 168 -16.03 -30.25 -16.39
C ILE A 168 -17.24 -30.90 -17.05
N ILE A 169 -18.43 -30.33 -16.86
CA ILE A 169 -19.68 -30.86 -17.44
C ILE A 169 -19.65 -30.79 -18.98
N LEU A 170 -19.08 -29.72 -19.56
CA LEU A 170 -18.98 -29.56 -21.01
C LEU A 170 -17.84 -30.38 -21.66
N LEU A 171 -16.82 -30.75 -20.88
CA LEU A 171 -15.66 -31.55 -21.33
C LEU A 171 -15.78 -33.03 -20.96
N VAL A 172 -16.88 -33.50 -20.37
CA VAL A 172 -17.21 -34.92 -20.16
C VAL A 172 -18.22 -35.34 -21.23
#